data_AF-A0A367YLA5-F1
#
_entry.id   AF-A0A367YLA5-F1
#
_cell.length_a   1.000
_cell.length_b   1.000
_cell.length_c   1.000
_cell.angle_alpha   90.00
_cell.angle_beta   90.00
_cell.angle_gamma   90.00
#
_symmetry.space_group_name_H-M   'P 1'
#
loop_
_entity.id
_entity.type
_entity.pdbx_description
1 polymer ?
#
loop_
_entity_poly.entity_id
_entity_poly.type
_entity_poly.pdbx_seq_one_letter_code
_entity_poly.pdbx_strand_id
1 'polypeptide(L)'
;MPNHARVKRVELMNKERLLKEARQFLGPKNLKGEHWANRYYFAPRRNRTNYITREKKVLYGQNIQDPTMHPFPHNPYTKTARILSDDTKKNIVHDANVKGYHPQEIAHKYGINLLRVEAVLKLHDVEKSFVPDKAFESDLRRYANTMKNMFPIFAGGVDADNLTEIPTPAKTFQARFLTLEENQPFGPVDAAKILRLEPAADTLRKLTEFNVDQHDKSTHDANAPVDVVYGKVREGDRSTFRFVKKTAGTFGHRYGASRRDTKKDRAIGFDGAGKMVYLHPEQ
;
A
#
# COMPACT_ATOMS: atom_id res chain seq x y z
N MET A 1 -15.61 -39.88 -8.26
CA MET A 1 -14.60 -39.33 -7.33
C MET A 1 -13.22 -39.64 -7.90
N PRO A 2 -12.37 -38.67 -8.27
CA PRO A 2 -11.04 -39.00 -8.74
C PRO A 2 -10.22 -39.51 -7.56
N ASN A 3 -9.65 -40.71 -7.71
CA ASN A 3 -8.74 -41.33 -6.76
C ASN A 3 -7.51 -40.42 -6.56
N HIS A 4 -7.48 -39.65 -5.48
CA HIS A 4 -6.24 -39.09 -4.98
C HIS A 4 -5.43 -40.23 -4.38
N ALA A 5 -4.63 -40.90 -5.22
CA ALA A 5 -3.63 -41.85 -4.75
C ALA A 5 -2.79 -41.17 -3.66
N ARG A 6 -2.82 -41.71 -2.44
CA ARG A 6 -1.94 -41.27 -1.35
C ARG A 6 -0.52 -41.67 -1.70
N VAL A 7 0.17 -40.84 -2.49
CA VAL A 7 1.59 -40.99 -2.77
C VAL A 7 2.34 -40.85 -1.44
N LYS A 8 3.21 -41.81 -1.12
CA LYS A 8 3.99 -41.77 0.12
C LYS A 8 4.90 -40.54 0.09
N ARG A 9 5.01 -39.81 1.22
CA ARG A 9 5.84 -38.59 1.33
C ARG A 9 7.31 -38.81 0.91
N VAL A 10 7.82 -40.02 1.13
CA VAL A 10 9.18 -40.45 0.74
C VAL A 10 9.33 -40.52 -0.78
N GLU A 11 8.30 -40.98 -1.50
CA GLU A 11 8.27 -41.05 -2.97
C GLU A 11 8.09 -39.67 -3.62
N LEU A 12 7.50 -38.70 -2.92
CA LEU A 12 7.42 -37.30 -3.36
C LEU A 12 8.75 -36.56 -3.25
N MET A 13 9.68 -37.05 -2.42
CA MET A 13 10.97 -36.40 -2.12
C MET A 13 12.14 -37.12 -2.81
N ASN A 14 11.90 -37.87 -3.88
CA ASN A 14 12.99 -38.42 -4.69
C ASN A 14 13.66 -37.28 -5.49
N LYS A 15 14.87 -36.91 -5.08
CA LYS A 15 15.67 -35.83 -5.67
C LYS A 15 15.84 -35.98 -7.18
N GLU A 16 16.08 -37.19 -7.67
CA GLU A 16 16.33 -37.44 -9.10
C GLU A 16 15.07 -37.19 -9.93
N ARG A 17 13.91 -37.62 -9.42
CA ARG A 17 12.62 -37.38 -10.06
C ARG A 17 12.30 -35.89 -10.10
N LEU A 18 12.45 -35.20 -8.98
CA LEU A 18 12.21 -33.75 -8.89
C LEU A 18 13.14 -32.95 -9.79
N LEU A 19 14.42 -33.34 -9.89
CA LEU A 19 15.37 -32.72 -10.81
C LEU A 19 14.99 -32.96 -12.28
N LYS A 20 14.51 -34.15 -12.62
CA LYS A 20 14.02 -34.46 -13.96
C LYS A 20 12.79 -33.62 -14.31
N GLU A 21 11.82 -33.54 -13.40
CA GLU A 21 10.62 -32.71 -13.54
C GLU A 21 10.98 -31.22 -13.68
N ALA A 22 11.92 -30.71 -12.86
CA ALA A 22 12.40 -29.33 -12.95
C ALA A 22 13.11 -29.05 -14.28
N ARG A 23 13.95 -29.96 -14.77
CA ARG A 23 14.59 -29.83 -16.10
C ARG A 23 13.56 -29.84 -17.22
N GLN A 24 12.52 -30.65 -17.12
CA GLN A 24 11.43 -30.67 -18.09
C GLN A 24 10.65 -29.36 -18.10
N PHE A 25 10.35 -28.80 -16.92
CA PHE A 25 9.68 -27.50 -16.79
C PHE A 25 10.54 -26.35 -17.34
N LEU A 26 11.83 -26.33 -17.01
CA LEU A 26 12.75 -25.26 -17.44
C LEU A 26 13.16 -25.38 -18.92
N GLY A 27 13.12 -26.56 -19.51
CA GLY A 27 13.55 -26.79 -20.88
C GLY A 27 15.08 -26.74 -21.07
N PRO A 28 15.56 -26.90 -22.32
CA PRO A 28 16.99 -26.93 -22.64
C PRO A 28 17.68 -25.57 -22.35
N LYS A 29 18.97 -25.65 -21.99
CA LYS A 29 19.84 -24.48 -21.81
C LYS A 29 20.65 -24.24 -23.09
N ASN A 30 20.83 -22.97 -23.47
CA ASN A 30 21.80 -22.62 -24.51
C ASN A 30 23.24 -22.53 -23.93
N LEU A 31 24.24 -22.26 -24.78
CA LEU A 31 25.64 -22.08 -24.37
C LEU A 31 25.83 -20.95 -23.34
N LYS A 32 24.93 -19.96 -23.33
CA LYS A 32 24.91 -18.85 -22.37
C LYS A 32 24.21 -19.22 -21.05
N GLY A 33 23.63 -20.41 -20.95
CA GLY A 33 22.89 -20.88 -19.78
C GLY A 33 21.41 -20.49 -19.72
N GLU A 34 20.88 -19.88 -20.78
CA GLU A 34 19.52 -19.35 -20.85
C GLU A 34 18.48 -20.42 -21.19
N HIS A 35 17.33 -20.38 -20.50
CA HIS A 35 16.20 -21.27 -20.73
C HIS A 35 15.22 -20.67 -21.77
N TRP A 36 15.72 -20.43 -22.98
CA TRP A 36 14.99 -19.71 -24.02
C TRP A 36 13.66 -20.38 -24.43
N ALA A 37 13.55 -21.70 -24.31
CA ALA A 37 12.35 -22.46 -24.64
C ALA A 37 11.26 -22.35 -23.56
N ASN A 38 11.59 -21.87 -22.36
CA ASN A 38 10.61 -21.70 -21.29
C ASN A 38 9.79 -20.43 -21.53
N ARG A 39 8.45 -20.59 -21.59
CA ARG A 39 7.48 -19.51 -21.76
C ARG A 39 7.68 -18.36 -20.77
N TYR A 40 8.11 -18.66 -19.54
CA TYR A 40 8.25 -17.69 -18.46
C TYR A 40 9.64 -17.05 -18.38
N TYR A 41 10.57 -17.42 -19.27
CA TYR A 41 11.95 -16.93 -19.23
C TYR A 41 12.07 -15.46 -19.66
N PHE A 42 11.41 -15.08 -20.76
CA PHE A 42 11.47 -13.71 -21.27
C PHE A 42 10.34 -12.83 -20.74
N ALA A 43 10.69 -11.58 -20.42
CA ALA A 43 9.71 -10.58 -20.02
C ALA A 43 8.74 -10.26 -21.17
N PRO A 44 7.42 -10.17 -20.90
CA PRO A 44 6.44 -9.77 -21.90
C PRO A 44 6.62 -8.31 -22.34
N ARG A 45 6.22 -8.01 -23.59
CA ARG A 45 6.48 -6.72 -24.26
C ARG A 45 5.23 -5.86 -24.55
N ARG A 46 4.03 -6.29 -24.15
CA ARG A 46 2.76 -5.72 -24.63
C ARG A 46 1.83 -5.26 -23.50
N ASN A 47 2.36 -4.70 -22.42
CA ASN A 47 1.59 -4.30 -21.23
C ASN A 47 0.64 -5.42 -20.76
N ARG A 48 1.15 -6.65 -20.80
CA ARG A 48 0.43 -7.87 -20.49
C ARG A 48 1.32 -8.71 -19.62
N THR A 49 0.78 -9.19 -18.53
CA THR A 49 1.52 -10.09 -17.65
C THR A 49 1.62 -11.48 -18.28
N ASN A 50 2.62 -12.24 -17.84
CA ASN A 50 2.82 -13.63 -18.25
C ASN A 50 2.89 -14.50 -16.99
N TYR A 51 1.80 -14.52 -16.23
CA TYR A 51 1.73 -15.27 -14.97
C TYR A 51 1.62 -16.77 -15.19
N ILE A 52 1.98 -17.52 -14.14
CA ILE A 52 1.98 -18.98 -14.14
C ILE A 52 0.54 -19.46 -14.18
N THR A 53 0.18 -20.09 -15.28
CA THR A 53 -1.12 -20.76 -15.40
C THR A 53 -1.00 -22.20 -14.95
N ARG A 54 -2.01 -22.70 -14.22
CA ARG A 54 -2.22 -24.16 -14.17
C ARG A 54 -2.56 -24.58 -15.59
N GLU A 55 -1.67 -25.28 -16.27
CA GLU A 55 -2.07 -26.04 -17.45
C GLU A 55 -3.19 -26.99 -17.02
N LYS A 56 -4.39 -26.83 -17.56
CA LYS A 56 -5.43 -27.86 -17.53
C LYS A 56 -6.53 -27.56 -18.54
N LYS A 57 -6.79 -28.55 -19.41
CA LYS A 57 -8.09 -28.81 -20.04
C LYS A 57 -9.17 -28.58 -18.98
N VAL A 58 -9.94 -27.52 -19.11
CA VAL A 58 -11.03 -27.20 -18.19
C VAL A 58 -12.21 -28.09 -18.58
N LEU A 59 -12.71 -28.90 -17.66
CA LEU A 59 -14.02 -29.56 -17.81
C LEU A 59 -15.09 -28.44 -17.78
N TYR A 60 -16.05 -28.52 -18.70
CA TYR A 60 -17.13 -27.53 -18.89
C TYR A 60 -17.75 -27.07 -17.55
N GLY A 61 -17.82 -25.75 -17.34
CA GLY A 61 -18.60 -25.14 -16.24
C GLY A 61 -17.82 -24.35 -15.17
N GLN A 62 -16.48 -24.26 -15.23
CA GLN A 62 -15.72 -23.37 -14.33
C GLN A 62 -15.40 -22.03 -15.00
N ASN A 63 -15.64 -20.92 -14.28
CA ASN A 63 -15.26 -19.57 -14.70
C ASN A 63 -13.77 -19.54 -15.06
N ILE A 64 -13.48 -19.32 -16.34
CA ILE A 64 -12.12 -19.18 -16.84
C ILE A 64 -11.56 -17.88 -16.22
N GLN A 65 -10.64 -18.03 -15.27
CA GLN A 65 -9.93 -16.88 -14.69
C GLN A 65 -9.02 -16.29 -15.75
N ASP A 66 -9.00 -14.96 -15.88
CA ASP A 66 -8.07 -14.29 -16.78
C ASP A 66 -6.62 -14.51 -16.30
N PRO A 67 -5.83 -15.33 -17.00
CA PRO A 67 -4.47 -15.66 -16.57
C PRO A 67 -3.51 -14.46 -16.61
N THR A 68 -3.96 -13.35 -17.21
CA THR A 68 -3.23 -12.09 -17.35
C THR A 68 -3.34 -11.17 -16.14
N MET A 69 -4.23 -11.44 -15.18
CA MET A 69 -4.41 -10.59 -14.00
C MET A 69 -4.04 -11.30 -12.70
N HIS A 70 -4.08 -12.63 -12.69
CA HIS A 70 -3.88 -13.44 -11.50
C HIS A 70 -2.46 -14.04 -11.45
N PRO A 71 -1.59 -13.56 -10.54
CA PRO A 71 -0.22 -14.08 -10.44
C PRO A 71 -0.15 -15.52 -9.94
N PHE A 72 -1.11 -15.92 -9.11
CA PHE A 72 -1.10 -17.22 -8.45
C PHE A 72 -2.31 -18.06 -8.87
N PRO A 73 -2.12 -19.25 -9.46
CA PRO A 73 -3.23 -20.05 -9.97
C PRO A 73 -4.11 -20.67 -8.86
N HIS A 74 -3.69 -20.60 -7.60
CA HIS A 74 -4.43 -21.13 -6.46
C HIS A 74 -5.16 -20.04 -5.66
N ASN A 75 -4.84 -18.77 -5.88
CA ASN A 75 -5.44 -17.65 -5.16
C ASN A 75 -6.16 -16.70 -6.13
N PRO A 76 -7.49 -16.85 -6.31
CA PRO A 76 -8.26 -16.02 -7.23
C PRO A 76 -8.47 -14.59 -6.73
N TYR A 77 -8.25 -14.31 -5.44
CA TYR A 77 -8.47 -12.98 -4.88
C TYR A 77 -7.30 -12.03 -5.14
N THR A 78 -6.08 -12.57 -5.22
CA THR A 78 -4.92 -11.76 -5.57
C THR A 78 -4.93 -11.43 -7.06
N LYS A 79 -5.02 -10.13 -7.34
CA LYS A 79 -4.99 -9.55 -8.69
C LYS A 79 -3.86 -8.54 -8.78
N THR A 80 -3.34 -8.38 -9.99
CA THR A 80 -2.31 -7.39 -10.28
C THR A 80 -2.94 -6.03 -10.45
N ALA A 81 -2.44 -5.03 -9.73
CA ALA A 81 -2.85 -3.65 -9.90
C ALA A 81 -2.38 -3.12 -11.26
N ARG A 82 -3.22 -2.30 -11.90
CA ARG A 82 -2.87 -1.66 -13.18
C ARG A 82 -1.99 -0.45 -12.95
N ILE A 83 -0.98 -0.25 -13.79
CA ILE A 83 -0.08 0.90 -13.72
C ILE A 83 -0.67 2.11 -14.45
N LEU A 84 -0.34 3.32 -13.99
CA LEU A 84 -0.73 4.55 -14.69
C LEU A 84 0.14 4.73 -15.93
N SER A 85 -0.48 5.13 -17.04
CA SER A 85 0.25 5.53 -18.24
C SER A 85 1.05 6.81 -17.98
N ASP A 86 2.15 7.01 -18.70
CA ASP A 86 2.98 8.21 -18.51
C ASP A 86 2.21 9.48 -18.89
N ASP A 87 1.30 9.38 -19.85
CA ASP A 87 0.44 10.50 -20.24
C ASP A 87 -0.55 10.84 -19.13
N THR A 88 -1.16 9.83 -18.50
CA THR A 88 -2.03 10.02 -17.33
C THR A 88 -1.26 10.68 -16.18
N LYS A 89 -0.03 10.24 -15.89
CA LYS A 89 0.81 10.86 -14.85
C LYS A 89 1.12 12.32 -15.15
N LYS A 90 1.52 12.64 -16.39
CA LYS A 90 1.78 14.01 -16.83
C LYS A 90 0.54 14.89 -16.71
N ASN A 91 -0.63 14.36 -17.08
CA ASN A 91 -1.89 15.09 -16.99
C ASN A 91 -2.28 15.39 -15.53
N ILE A 92 -2.09 14.43 -14.62
CA ILE A 92 -2.29 14.64 -13.16
C ILE A 92 -1.40 15.76 -12.64
N VAL A 93 -0.11 15.72 -12.99
CA VAL A 93 0.88 16.74 -12.59
C VAL A 93 0.51 18.11 -13.17
N HIS A 94 0.07 18.16 -14.42
CA HIS A 94 -0.34 19.39 -15.08
C HIS A 94 -1.59 19.99 -14.43
N ASP A 95 -2.60 19.17 -14.14
CA ASP A 95 -3.82 19.60 -13.47
C ASP A 95 -3.54 20.12 -12.05
N ALA A 96 -2.60 19.50 -11.32
CA ALA A 96 -2.21 19.97 -9.99
C ALA A 96 -1.40 21.28 -10.04
N ASN A 97 -0.33 21.35 -10.85
CA ASN A 97 0.63 22.47 -10.80
C ASN A 97 0.24 23.66 -11.66
N VAL A 98 -0.40 23.44 -12.82
CA VAL A 98 -0.72 24.50 -13.78
C VAL A 98 -2.14 25.01 -13.58
N LYS A 99 -3.10 24.10 -13.43
CA LYS A 99 -4.51 24.47 -13.22
C LYS A 99 -4.85 24.73 -11.76
N GLY A 100 -4.04 24.23 -10.83
CA GLY A 100 -4.27 24.40 -9.40
C GLY A 100 -5.46 23.59 -8.87
N TYR A 101 -5.85 22.51 -9.54
CA TYR A 101 -6.95 21.66 -9.07
C TYR A 101 -6.57 20.94 -7.79
N HIS A 102 -7.57 20.80 -6.91
CA HIS A 102 -7.39 20.12 -5.65
C HIS A 102 -7.19 18.60 -5.89
N PRO A 103 -6.31 17.91 -5.13
CA PRO A 103 -6.04 16.48 -5.34
C PRO A 103 -7.28 15.58 -5.33
N GLN A 104 -8.30 15.96 -4.58
CA GLN A 104 -9.59 15.26 -4.51
C GLN A 104 -10.39 15.38 -5.81
N GLU A 105 -10.39 16.55 -6.47
CA GLU A 105 -11.04 16.75 -7.77
C GLU A 105 -10.32 15.93 -8.85
N ILE A 106 -8.99 15.89 -8.79
CA ILE A 106 -8.16 15.07 -9.67
C ILE A 106 -8.47 13.58 -9.47
N ALA A 107 -8.57 13.13 -8.21
CA ALA A 107 -8.94 11.76 -7.86
C ALA A 107 -10.30 11.37 -8.46
N HIS A 108 -11.32 12.22 -8.30
CA HIS A 108 -12.64 12.01 -8.90
C HIS A 108 -12.63 12.03 -10.43
N LYS A 109 -11.90 12.98 -11.04
CA LYS A 109 -11.80 13.12 -12.49
C LYS A 109 -11.19 11.89 -13.16
N TYR A 110 -10.14 11.33 -12.57
CA TYR A 110 -9.41 10.20 -13.14
C TYR A 110 -9.86 8.84 -12.59
N GLY A 111 -10.69 8.80 -11.54
CA GLY A 111 -11.10 7.57 -10.86
C GLY A 111 -9.91 6.87 -10.19
N ILE A 112 -9.02 7.64 -9.57
CA ILE A 112 -7.80 7.15 -8.93
C ILE A 112 -7.85 7.53 -7.46
N ASN A 113 -7.45 6.63 -6.55
CA ASN A 113 -7.44 6.91 -5.12
C ASN A 113 -6.60 8.17 -4.79
N LEU A 114 -7.08 9.01 -3.86
CA LEU A 114 -6.43 10.24 -3.41
C LEU A 114 -4.96 10.03 -3.02
N LEU A 115 -4.69 9.02 -2.18
CA LEU A 115 -3.32 8.71 -1.72
C LEU A 115 -2.39 8.34 -2.89
N ARG A 116 -2.96 7.76 -3.95
CA ARG A 116 -2.21 7.39 -5.16
C ARG A 116 -1.93 8.59 -6.03
N VAL A 117 -2.84 9.57 -6.10
CA VAL A 117 -2.60 10.88 -6.75
C VAL A 117 -1.46 11.62 -6.05
N GLU A 118 -1.48 11.70 -4.72
CA GLU A 118 -0.38 12.31 -3.96
C GLU A 118 0.96 11.61 -4.18
N ALA A 119 0.97 10.28 -4.19
CA ALA A 119 2.18 9.51 -4.45
C ALA A 119 2.76 9.84 -5.83
N VAL A 120 1.91 10.02 -6.85
CA VAL A 120 2.35 10.44 -8.19
C VAL A 120 2.98 11.83 -8.16
N LEU A 121 2.38 12.79 -7.46
CA LEU A 121 2.93 14.14 -7.33
C LEU A 121 4.30 14.12 -6.62
N LYS A 122 4.40 13.41 -5.50
CA LYS A 122 5.67 13.23 -4.76
C LYS A 122 6.75 12.54 -5.60
N LEU A 123 6.40 11.47 -6.31
CA LEU A 123 7.34 10.76 -7.18
C LEU A 123 7.82 11.64 -8.34
N HIS A 124 6.95 12.48 -8.88
CA HIS A 124 7.33 13.42 -9.93
C HIS A 124 8.29 14.51 -9.41
N ASP A 125 8.14 14.98 -8.17
CA ASP A 125 9.09 15.93 -7.56
C ASP A 125 10.46 15.28 -7.30
N VAL A 126 10.46 14.00 -6.91
CA VAL A 126 11.69 13.20 -6.82
C VAL A 126 12.31 13.02 -8.21
N GLU A 127 11.54 12.67 -9.24
CA GLU A 127 12.03 12.52 -10.61
C GLU A 127 12.66 13.82 -11.14
N LYS A 128 12.12 14.99 -10.77
CA LYS A 128 12.70 16.31 -11.13
C LYS A 128 14.02 16.61 -10.42
N SER A 129 14.12 16.26 -9.14
CA SER A 129 15.33 16.48 -8.33
C SER A 129 16.42 15.43 -8.58
N PHE A 130 16.04 14.29 -9.13
CA PHE A 130 16.94 13.18 -9.40
C PHE A 130 17.71 13.39 -10.70
N VAL A 131 19.01 13.71 -10.57
CA VAL A 131 19.95 13.78 -11.70
C VAL A 131 20.82 12.52 -11.67
N PRO A 132 20.53 11.49 -12.48
CA PRO A 132 21.36 10.29 -12.52
C PRO A 132 22.69 10.55 -13.23
N ASP A 133 23.69 9.77 -12.84
CA ASP A 133 24.92 9.61 -13.59
C ASP A 133 24.60 9.07 -15.01
N LYS A 134 25.23 9.65 -16.03
CA LYS A 134 24.96 9.36 -17.46
C LYS A 134 25.07 7.87 -17.82
N ALA A 135 25.97 7.14 -17.16
CA ALA A 135 26.14 5.70 -17.38
C ALA A 135 24.89 4.92 -16.93
N PHE A 136 24.36 5.24 -15.75
CA PHE A 136 23.22 4.55 -15.15
C PHE A 136 21.88 4.97 -15.74
N GLU A 137 21.78 6.17 -16.30
CA GLU A 137 20.55 6.69 -16.87
C GLU A 137 19.99 5.76 -17.98
N SER A 138 20.86 5.27 -18.87
CA SER A 138 20.44 4.41 -19.99
C SER A 138 19.88 3.07 -19.52
N ASP A 139 20.51 2.46 -18.52
CA ASP A 139 20.08 1.19 -17.93
C ASP A 139 18.80 1.36 -17.11
N LEU A 140 18.66 2.45 -16.34
CA LEU A 140 17.44 2.77 -15.60
C LEU A 140 16.26 2.96 -16.54
N ARG A 141 16.44 3.67 -17.66
CA ARG A 141 15.40 3.82 -18.69
C ARG A 141 15.03 2.48 -19.31
N ARG A 142 16.01 1.62 -19.60
CA ARG A 142 15.76 0.26 -20.12
C ARG A 142 14.96 -0.57 -19.11
N TYR A 143 15.36 -0.55 -17.85
CA TYR A 143 14.66 -1.24 -16.76
C TYR A 143 13.22 -0.75 -16.63
N ALA A 144 13.00 0.57 -16.53
CA ALA A 144 11.68 1.17 -16.43
C ALA A 144 10.77 0.76 -17.60
N ASN A 145 11.29 0.79 -18.84
CA ASN A 145 10.56 0.36 -20.01
C ASN A 145 10.20 -1.13 -19.99
N THR A 146 11.14 -2.00 -19.57
CA THR A 146 10.85 -3.43 -19.43
C THR A 146 9.77 -3.69 -18.39
N MET A 147 9.83 -3.03 -17.23
CA MET A 147 8.84 -3.17 -16.16
C MET A 147 7.47 -2.64 -16.60
N LYS A 148 7.41 -1.48 -17.26
CA LYS A 148 6.17 -0.92 -17.80
C LYS A 148 5.47 -1.91 -18.74
N ASN A 149 6.24 -2.55 -19.62
CA ASN A 149 5.73 -3.53 -20.58
C ASN A 149 5.20 -4.82 -19.94
N MET A 150 5.58 -5.10 -18.69
CA MET A 150 5.12 -6.28 -17.95
C MET A 150 3.76 -6.11 -17.32
N PHE A 151 3.36 -4.87 -16.99
CA PHE A 151 2.13 -4.60 -16.25
C PHE A 151 1.00 -4.09 -17.14
N PRO A 152 -0.27 -4.39 -16.80
CA PRO A 152 -1.42 -3.86 -17.49
C PRO A 152 -1.59 -2.37 -17.20
N ILE A 153 -1.96 -1.59 -18.21
CA ILE A 153 -2.19 -0.15 -18.09
C ILE A 153 -3.62 0.12 -17.60
N PHE A 154 -3.75 1.16 -16.77
CA PHE A 154 -5.00 1.72 -16.30
C PHE A 154 -5.69 2.52 -17.42
N ALA A 155 -6.93 2.15 -17.76
CA ALA A 155 -7.70 2.78 -18.82
C ALA A 155 -8.87 3.65 -18.31
N GLY A 156 -9.07 3.75 -17.00
CA GLY A 156 -10.23 4.41 -16.40
C GLY A 156 -11.53 3.61 -16.54
N GLY A 157 -12.63 4.16 -16.04
CA GLY A 157 -13.96 3.53 -16.13
C GLY A 157 -14.09 2.30 -15.23
N VAL A 158 -14.24 1.12 -15.84
CA VAL A 158 -14.39 -0.18 -15.13
C VAL A 158 -13.18 -0.49 -14.22
N ASP A 159 -12.02 0.05 -14.59
CA ASP A 159 -10.77 -0.15 -13.85
C ASP A 159 -10.50 0.90 -12.79
N ALA A 160 -11.42 1.85 -12.58
CA ALA A 160 -11.29 2.91 -11.60
C ALA A 160 -11.16 2.34 -10.17
N ASP A 161 -10.34 3.02 -9.36
CA ASP A 161 -10.25 2.73 -7.94
C ASP A 161 -11.58 3.13 -7.26
N ASN A 162 -11.99 2.38 -6.24
CA ASN A 162 -13.19 2.73 -5.49
C ASN A 162 -12.90 3.88 -4.51
N LEU A 163 -13.44 5.05 -4.80
CA LEU A 163 -13.20 6.28 -4.03
C LEU A 163 -14.03 6.37 -2.75
N THR A 164 -14.93 5.41 -2.50
CA THR A 164 -15.84 5.41 -1.35
C THR A 164 -15.47 4.38 -0.27
N GLU A 165 -14.27 3.81 -0.37
CA GLU A 165 -13.78 2.85 0.62
C GLU A 165 -13.45 3.54 1.94
N ILE A 166 -14.09 3.07 3.02
CA ILE A 166 -13.79 3.47 4.39
C ILE A 166 -13.25 2.27 5.18
N PRO A 167 -12.29 2.48 6.10
CA PRO A 167 -11.84 1.43 6.99
C PRO A 167 -12.99 0.98 7.90
N THR A 168 -13.13 -0.33 8.10
CA THR A 168 -14.20 -0.90 8.93
C THR A 168 -13.82 -0.84 10.42
N PRO A 169 -14.52 -0.05 11.25
CA PRO A 169 -14.20 0.05 12.68
C PRO A 169 -14.61 -1.21 13.43
N ALA A 170 -13.90 -1.57 14.51
CA ALA A 170 -14.12 -2.82 15.23
C ALA A 170 -15.58 -3.03 15.71
N LYS A 171 -16.29 -1.93 16.03
CA LYS A 171 -17.68 -1.98 16.51
C LYS A 171 -18.68 -2.45 15.44
N THR A 172 -18.37 -2.30 14.14
CA THR A 172 -19.29 -2.72 13.06
C THR A 172 -19.24 -4.21 12.77
N PHE A 173 -18.22 -4.94 13.27
CA PHE A 173 -18.17 -6.41 13.11
C PHE A 173 -19.20 -7.15 13.97
N GLN A 174 -19.71 -6.51 15.03
CA GLN A 174 -20.73 -7.10 15.89
C GLN A 174 -22.13 -6.85 15.32
N ALA A 175 -22.81 -7.91 14.93
CA ALA A 175 -24.22 -7.84 14.54
C ALA A 175 -25.08 -7.47 15.75
N ARG A 176 -25.92 -6.44 15.60
CA ARG A 176 -26.91 -6.01 16.60
C ARG A 176 -28.28 -6.03 15.96
N PHE A 177 -29.24 -6.61 16.67
CA PHE A 177 -30.64 -6.64 16.27
C PHE A 177 -31.42 -5.79 17.26
N LEU A 178 -32.27 -4.90 16.74
CA LEU A 178 -33.13 -4.01 17.53
C LEU A 178 -34.57 -4.23 17.09
N THR A 179 -35.47 -4.42 18.05
CA THR A 179 -36.91 -4.41 17.80
C THR A 179 -37.38 -2.96 17.74
N LEU A 180 -38.00 -2.59 16.63
CA LEU A 180 -38.58 -1.27 16.39
C LEU A 180 -40.07 -1.43 16.17
N GLU A 181 -40.83 -0.36 16.42
CA GLU A 181 -42.23 -0.30 16.01
C GLU A 181 -42.34 -0.43 14.49
N GLU A 182 -43.39 -1.09 14.00
CA GLU A 182 -43.54 -1.42 12.57
C GLU A 182 -43.52 -0.19 11.65
N ASN A 183 -43.91 0.98 12.19
CA ASN A 183 -43.97 2.25 11.47
C ASN A 183 -42.72 3.14 11.69
N GLN A 184 -41.75 2.72 12.50
CA GLN A 184 -40.58 3.53 12.80
C GLN A 184 -39.53 3.41 11.68
N PRO A 185 -39.17 4.51 10.99
CA PRO A 185 -38.12 4.46 9.98
C PRO A 185 -36.76 4.23 10.64
N PHE A 186 -35.91 3.42 10.00
CA PHE A 186 -34.56 3.14 10.48
C PHE A 186 -33.53 3.42 9.38
N GLY A 187 -32.73 4.47 9.58
CA GLY A 187 -31.71 4.90 8.62
C GLY A 187 -30.27 4.63 9.07
N PRO A 188 -29.28 4.89 8.17
CA PRO A 188 -27.86 4.78 8.50
C PRO A 188 -27.43 5.69 9.67
N VAL A 189 -28.06 6.85 9.84
CA VAL A 189 -27.77 7.79 10.94
C VAL A 189 -28.19 7.19 12.28
N ASP A 190 -29.32 6.49 12.34
CA ASP A 190 -29.80 5.87 13.58
C ASP A 190 -29.00 4.60 13.91
N ALA A 191 -28.59 3.84 12.89
CA ALA A 191 -27.63 2.75 13.06
C ALA A 191 -26.28 3.24 13.64
N ALA A 192 -25.77 4.37 13.15
CA ALA A 192 -24.54 4.97 13.65
C ALA A 192 -24.66 5.38 15.13
N LYS A 193 -25.79 5.99 15.53
CA LYS A 193 -26.09 6.31 16.94
C LYS A 193 -26.08 5.06 17.82
N ILE A 194 -26.70 3.96 17.39
CA ILE A 194 -26.72 2.69 18.13
C ILE A 194 -25.30 2.12 18.30
N LEU A 195 -24.50 2.18 17.24
CA LEU A 195 -23.11 1.73 17.26
C LEU A 195 -22.18 2.70 18.02
N ARG A 196 -22.66 3.89 18.41
CA ARG A 196 -21.86 4.97 18.98
C ARG A 196 -20.68 5.31 18.07
N LEU A 197 -21.00 5.51 16.80
CA LEU A 197 -20.09 5.87 15.72
C LEU A 197 -20.68 7.05 14.94
N GLU A 198 -19.83 7.72 14.17
CA GLU A 198 -20.26 8.69 13.18
C GLU A 198 -20.84 7.96 11.95
N PRO A 199 -21.78 8.60 11.21
CA PRO A 199 -22.26 8.06 9.95
C PRO A 199 -21.14 7.84 8.93
N ALA A 200 -21.26 6.79 8.12
CA ALA A 200 -20.26 6.42 7.12
C ALA A 200 -19.94 7.57 6.14
N ALA A 201 -20.96 8.34 5.73
CA ALA A 201 -20.80 9.49 4.85
C ALA A 201 -19.89 10.58 5.45
N ASP A 202 -20.02 10.85 6.75
CA ASP A 202 -19.21 11.85 7.46
C ASP A 202 -17.78 11.35 7.64
N THR A 203 -17.59 10.05 7.91
CA THR A 203 -16.23 9.47 7.97
C THR A 203 -15.52 9.52 6.62
N LEU A 204 -16.24 9.29 5.52
CA LEU A 204 -15.71 9.41 4.17
C LEU A 204 -15.34 10.87 3.87
N ARG A 205 -16.21 11.82 4.21
CA ARG A 205 -15.91 13.25 4.10
C ARG A 205 -14.63 13.60 4.84
N LYS A 206 -14.48 13.20 6.10
CA LYS A 206 -13.24 13.44 6.87
C LYS A 206 -11.98 12.80 6.26
N LEU A 207 -12.11 11.64 5.62
CA LEU A 207 -10.98 10.99 4.94
C LEU A 207 -10.61 11.63 3.61
N THR A 208 -11.58 12.27 2.96
CA THR A 208 -11.42 12.85 1.62
C THR A 208 -11.16 14.35 1.66
N GLU A 209 -11.69 15.05 2.67
CA GLU A 209 -11.37 16.43 3.01
C GLU A 209 -9.89 16.51 3.36
N PHE A 210 -9.13 16.97 2.38
CA PHE A 210 -7.81 17.52 2.57
C PHE A 210 -7.98 18.78 3.41
N ASN A 211 -8.01 18.61 4.72
CA ASN A 211 -7.65 19.70 5.58
C ASN A 211 -6.14 19.89 5.34
N VAL A 212 -5.77 20.85 4.49
CA VAL A 212 -4.45 21.52 4.60
C VAL A 212 -4.27 21.93 6.07
N ASP A 213 -5.37 22.38 6.67
CA ASP A 213 -5.54 22.55 8.10
C ASP A 213 -5.34 21.29 8.97
N GLN A 214 -5.30 20.04 8.49
CA GLN A 214 -5.08 18.78 9.27
C GLN A 214 -3.68 18.24 9.15
N HIS A 215 -2.92 18.67 8.14
CA HIS A 215 -1.48 18.74 8.36
C HIS A 215 -1.15 19.77 9.45
N ASP A 216 -1.96 20.81 9.62
CA ASP A 216 -1.93 21.69 10.80
C ASP A 216 -2.75 21.16 12.01
N LYS A 217 -3.72 20.25 11.84
CA LYS A 217 -4.68 19.72 12.87
C LYS A 217 -4.35 18.32 13.41
N SER A 218 -3.45 17.57 12.79
CA SER A 218 -2.64 16.57 13.53
C SER A 218 -1.67 17.27 14.50
N THR A 219 -1.46 18.57 14.29
CA THR A 219 -1.01 19.55 15.27
C THR A 219 -2.16 20.33 15.96
N HIS A 220 -3.45 19.94 15.96
CA HIS A 220 -4.52 20.68 16.65
C HIS A 220 -4.96 20.13 18.01
N ASP A 221 -4.39 19.01 18.48
CA ASP A 221 -4.10 18.89 19.93
C ASP A 221 -2.79 19.63 20.29
N ALA A 222 -2.11 20.23 19.30
CA ALA A 222 -0.90 21.06 19.45
C ALA A 222 -1.08 22.54 19.05
N ASN A 223 -2.32 22.98 18.77
CA ASN A 223 -2.68 24.38 18.48
C ASN A 223 -3.49 25.03 19.62
N ALA A 224 -3.46 24.44 20.81
CA ALA A 224 -3.12 25.33 21.93
C ALA A 224 -1.68 25.76 21.63
N PRO A 225 -1.38 27.07 21.46
CA PRO A 225 -0.01 27.51 21.20
C PRO A 225 0.87 26.90 22.28
N VAL A 226 1.61 25.86 21.92
CA VAL A 226 2.55 25.24 22.84
C VAL A 226 3.63 26.28 22.95
N ASP A 227 3.70 26.99 24.08
CA ASP A 227 4.75 27.98 24.33
C ASP A 227 6.11 27.27 24.16
N VAL A 228 6.73 27.48 23.00
CA VAL A 228 8.07 26.99 22.69
C VAL A 228 9.03 28.16 22.84
N VAL A 229 9.94 28.05 23.80
CA VAL A 229 10.99 29.03 24.02
C VAL A 229 12.31 28.43 23.56
N TYR A 230 13.04 29.16 22.72
CA TYR A 230 14.40 28.78 22.31
C TYR A 230 15.43 29.55 23.16
N GLY A 231 16.44 28.85 23.65
CA GLY A 231 17.55 29.48 24.38
C GLY A 231 18.41 30.37 23.47
N LYS A 232 18.99 31.44 24.03
CA LYS A 232 19.94 32.31 23.32
C LYS A 232 21.22 31.54 23.01
N VAL A 233 21.59 31.43 21.73
CA VAL A 233 22.83 30.79 21.26
C VAL A 233 23.98 31.77 21.39
N ARG A 234 25.09 31.36 22.03
CA ARG A 234 26.35 32.12 22.08
C ARG A 234 27.33 31.59 21.06
N GLU A 235 28.32 32.41 20.70
CA GLU A 235 29.39 32.01 19.80
C GLU A 235 30.20 30.86 20.43
N GLY A 236 30.30 29.73 19.71
CA GLY A 236 30.91 28.49 20.18
C GLY A 236 29.94 27.39 20.63
N ASP A 237 28.64 27.68 20.74
CA ASP A 237 27.64 26.67 21.10
C ASP A 237 27.37 25.70 19.94
N ARG A 238 27.26 24.40 20.26
CA ARG A 238 27.03 23.32 19.26
C ARG A 238 25.55 23.01 19.02
N SER A 239 24.66 23.45 19.90
CA SER A 239 23.25 23.04 19.89
C SER A 239 22.34 24.10 20.48
N THR A 240 21.12 24.19 19.96
CA THR A 240 20.04 25.02 20.48
C THR A 240 19.19 24.25 21.49
N PHE A 241 18.87 24.86 22.62
CA PHE A 241 17.93 24.30 23.58
C PHE A 241 16.50 24.74 23.23
N ARG A 242 15.61 23.76 23.07
CA ARG A 242 14.18 23.97 22.82
C ARG A 242 13.38 23.60 24.07
N PHE A 243 12.72 24.57 24.69
CA PHE A 243 11.85 24.37 25.85
C PHE A 243 10.40 24.38 25.41
N VAL A 244 9.63 23.38 25.82
CA VAL A 244 8.24 23.17 25.43
C VAL A 244 7.40 23.18 26.71
N LYS A 245 6.50 24.15 26.87
CA LYS A 245 5.63 24.22 28.05
C LYS A 245 4.66 23.05 28.06
N LYS A 246 4.59 22.35 29.20
CA LYS A 246 3.70 21.20 29.43
C LYS A 246 3.10 21.28 30.84
N THR A 247 1.89 20.75 30.99
CA THR A 247 1.15 20.75 32.27
C THR A 247 1.74 19.73 33.24
N ALA A 248 2.02 20.15 34.48
CA ALA A 248 2.56 19.24 35.49
C ALA A 248 1.67 18.00 35.68
N GLY A 249 2.28 16.80 35.71
CA GLY A 249 1.59 15.53 35.84
C GLY A 249 1.28 14.81 34.52
N THR A 250 1.39 15.48 33.36
CA THR A 250 1.23 14.83 32.04
C THR A 250 2.55 14.53 31.33
N PHE A 251 3.66 15.10 31.79
CA PHE A 251 4.99 14.91 31.20
C PHE A 251 6.01 14.34 32.20
N GLY A 252 7.04 13.68 31.68
CA GLY A 252 8.09 12.99 32.45
C GLY A 252 7.95 11.46 32.43
N HIS A 253 9.02 10.75 32.76
CA HIS A 253 8.98 9.29 32.87
C HIS A 253 8.22 8.89 34.14
N ARG A 254 7.19 8.06 33.99
CA ARG A 254 6.41 7.58 35.14
C ARG A 254 7.25 6.68 36.04
N TYR A 255 7.20 6.94 37.35
CA TYR A 255 7.81 6.08 38.36
C TYR A 255 7.08 4.73 38.43
N GLY A 256 7.84 3.64 38.62
CA GLY A 256 7.27 2.29 38.73
C GLY A 256 6.83 1.65 37.41
N ALA A 257 7.08 2.28 36.26
CA ALA A 257 6.85 1.64 34.97
C ALA A 257 7.75 0.40 34.80
N SER A 258 7.14 -0.73 34.46
CA SER A 258 7.87 -1.99 34.26
C SER A 258 8.81 -1.90 33.05
N ARG A 259 10.08 -2.28 33.23
CA ARG A 259 11.05 -2.38 32.14
C ARG A 259 10.67 -3.55 31.23
N ARG A 260 10.26 -3.25 30.00
CA ARG A 260 9.89 -4.25 28.98
C ARG A 260 11.09 -4.77 28.17
N ASP A 261 12.31 -4.39 28.51
CA ASP A 261 13.51 -4.71 27.74
C ASP A 261 13.77 -6.21 27.56
N THR A 262 13.39 -7.02 28.54
CA THR A 262 13.55 -8.48 28.48
C THR A 262 12.35 -9.19 27.84
N LYS A 263 11.27 -8.46 27.52
CA LYS A 263 10.05 -9.04 26.95
C LYS A 263 10.13 -9.05 25.43
N LYS A 264 9.42 -10.01 24.81
CA LYS A 264 9.40 -10.19 23.35
C LYS A 264 8.67 -9.03 22.64
N ASP A 265 7.73 -8.40 23.32
CA ASP A 265 6.93 -7.26 22.87
C ASP A 265 7.59 -5.91 23.22
N ARG A 266 8.93 -5.86 23.27
CA ARG A 266 9.65 -4.61 23.53
C ARG A 266 9.45 -3.61 22.39
N ALA A 267 9.33 -2.33 22.76
CA ALA A 267 9.17 -1.26 21.78
C ALA A 267 10.50 -0.96 21.08
N ILE A 268 10.47 -0.91 19.75
CA ILE A 268 11.62 -0.62 18.89
C ILE A 268 11.19 0.50 17.95
N GLY A 269 12.02 1.53 17.84
CA GLY A 269 11.82 2.67 16.97
C GLY A 269 13.07 2.98 16.15
N PHE A 270 13.03 4.08 15.40
CA PHE A 270 14.13 4.55 14.58
C PHE A 270 14.40 6.02 14.87
N ASP A 271 15.67 6.42 14.94
CA ASP A 271 16.06 7.82 15.06
C ASP A 271 15.87 8.58 13.73
N GLY A 272 16.06 9.90 13.75
CA GLY A 272 15.98 10.73 12.54
C GLY A 272 17.05 10.42 11.48
N ALA A 273 18.09 9.65 11.83
CA ALA A 273 19.11 9.16 10.90
C ALA A 273 18.80 7.72 10.41
N GLY A 274 17.70 7.10 10.84
CA GLY A 274 17.29 5.76 10.48
C GLY A 274 17.96 4.63 11.30
N LYS A 275 18.67 4.93 12.38
CA LYS A 275 19.24 3.91 13.28
C LYS A 275 18.18 3.35 14.20
N MET A 276 18.21 2.04 14.41
CA MET A 276 17.32 1.37 15.35
C MET A 276 17.63 1.78 16.79
N VAL A 277 16.61 2.22 17.53
CA VAL A 277 16.71 2.62 18.94
C VAL A 277 15.65 1.87 19.74
N TYR A 278 16.01 1.42 20.95
CA TYR A 278 15.02 0.89 21.88
C TYR A 278 14.23 2.04 22.47
N LEU A 279 12.93 2.06 22.17
CA LEU A 279 12.05 3.04 22.75
C LEU A 279 11.82 2.65 24.21
N HIS A 280 12.19 3.54 25.11
CA HIS A 280 11.57 3.48 26.42
C HIS A 280 10.07 3.68 26.25
N PRO A 281 9.23 2.98 27.03
CA PRO A 281 7.79 3.07 26.89
C PRO A 281 7.36 4.54 26.99
N GLU A 282 7.11 5.14 25.83
CA GLU A 282 6.30 6.35 25.68
C GLU A 282 4.89 5.95 26.11
N GLN A 283 4.32 6.70 27.05
CA GLN A 283 2.93 6.52 27.49
C GLN A 283 2.14 7.75 27.08
#